data_AF-A0A430M381-F1
#
_entry.id   AF-A0A430M381-F1
#
_cell.length_a   1.000
_cell.length_b   1.000
_cell.length_c   1.000
_cell.angle_alpha   90.00
_cell.angle_beta   90.00
_cell.angle_gamma   90.00
#
_symmetry.space_group_name_H-M   'P 1'
#
loop_
_entity.id
_entity.type
_entity.pdbx_description
1 polymer ?
#
loop_
_entity_poly.entity_id
_entity_poly.type
_entity_poly.pdbx_seq_one_letter_code
_entity_poly.pdbx_strand_id
1 'polypeptide(L)'
;MVGYTTIDCIIGGQVLSAVSGGSMTIQVGIIVVAIVTLIIAVFGMRIFHKYEQYAWIPQVIVLAVLIGTAGPYFDAAAEPTVTGSTLAANRLSFFTLCFYVPNSWAAAASDFYVYYPERTSRLKIFLLTATGLTLSFNLVYLIAIGLATGLTNNKDWTDANAVSTGALIVAAYDPLHGFGRFCSVVIALGVIANSTPSIYSAALGCQVLGRYGKAVPRWSWSCVLTLIALVLAMAGREHLLVIFQNFVALMGYWVMLMICIVGMEHALFRGRKGFDWTAWEDKSYLPVGYAAFASFILGWVGAILGMSQVWYIGPISEAASLADLGMWLGCGFALVTFPILRFIELKVVKR
;
A
#
# COMPACT_ATOMS: atom_id res chain seq x y z
N MET A 1 -4.18 5.57 2.52
CA MET A 1 -4.89 4.62 3.38
C MET A 1 -6.31 4.31 2.90
N VAL A 2 -7.19 5.28 2.68
CA VAL A 2 -8.54 5.03 2.09
C VAL A 2 -8.48 4.22 0.78
N GLY A 3 -7.50 4.51 -0.08
CA GLY A 3 -7.33 3.74 -1.32
C GLY A 3 -6.92 2.28 -1.11
N TYR A 4 -6.13 1.97 -0.08
CA TYR A 4 -5.82 0.58 0.30
C TYR A 4 -7.09 -0.14 0.76
N THR A 5 -7.89 0.51 1.64
CA THR A 5 -9.19 -0.05 2.05
C THR A 5 -10.14 -0.24 0.87
N THR A 6 -10.13 0.67 -0.11
CA THR A 6 -10.97 0.57 -1.32
C THR A 6 -10.61 -0.68 -2.12
N ILE A 7 -9.31 -0.88 -2.36
CA ILE A 7 -8.75 -2.05 -3.03
C ILE A 7 -9.12 -3.34 -2.28
N ASP A 8 -8.90 -3.36 -0.98
CA ASP A 8 -9.17 -4.49 -0.12
C ASP A 8 -10.66 -4.86 -0.12
N CYS A 9 -11.56 -3.88 -0.10
CA CYS A 9 -12.99 -4.12 -0.22
C CYS A 9 -13.35 -4.82 -1.52
N ILE A 10 -12.74 -4.43 -2.64
CA ILE A 10 -12.99 -5.08 -3.93
C ILE A 10 -12.44 -6.51 -3.95
N ILE A 11 -11.18 -6.72 -3.53
CA ILE A 11 -10.57 -8.07 -3.52
C ILE A 11 -11.32 -9.00 -2.58
N GLY A 12 -11.60 -8.55 -1.34
CA GLY A 12 -12.39 -9.33 -0.39
C GLY A 12 -13.77 -9.68 -0.94
N GLY A 13 -14.44 -8.72 -1.59
CA GLY A 13 -15.73 -8.95 -2.24
C GLY A 13 -15.66 -9.96 -3.41
N GLN A 14 -14.59 -9.89 -4.22
CA GLN A 14 -14.35 -10.84 -5.31
C GLN A 14 -14.11 -12.26 -4.78
N VAL A 15 -13.28 -12.43 -3.75
CA VAL A 15 -13.02 -13.73 -3.12
C VAL A 15 -14.31 -14.31 -2.53
N LEU A 16 -15.06 -13.53 -1.75
CA LEU A 16 -16.31 -14.01 -1.15
C LEU A 16 -17.36 -14.37 -2.21
N SER A 17 -17.47 -13.56 -3.28
CA SER A 17 -18.37 -13.85 -4.40
C SER A 17 -17.98 -15.15 -5.11
N ALA A 18 -16.69 -15.37 -5.37
CA ALA A 18 -16.19 -16.60 -5.99
C ALA A 18 -16.41 -17.84 -5.10
N VAL A 19 -16.19 -17.73 -3.79
CA VAL A 19 -16.48 -18.82 -2.82
C VAL A 19 -17.96 -19.20 -2.80
N SER A 20 -18.85 -18.22 -3.02
CA SER A 20 -20.31 -18.41 -2.99
C SER A 20 -20.86 -19.19 -4.20
N GLY A 21 -20.03 -19.49 -5.21
CA GLY A 21 -20.44 -20.23 -6.40
C GLY A 21 -21.54 -19.55 -7.22
N GLY A 22 -21.64 -18.22 -7.16
CA GLY A 22 -22.64 -17.43 -7.90
C GLY A 22 -23.90 -17.06 -7.10
N SER A 23 -24.04 -17.50 -5.85
CA SER A 23 -25.15 -17.08 -4.99
C SER A 23 -25.01 -15.64 -4.47
N MET A 24 -23.79 -15.11 -4.43
CA MET A 24 -23.50 -13.75 -3.99
C MET A 24 -22.74 -12.97 -5.07
N THR A 25 -23.20 -11.76 -5.39
CA THR A 25 -22.52 -10.86 -6.32
C THR A 25 -21.30 -10.19 -5.67
N ILE A 26 -20.35 -9.71 -6.48
CA ILE A 26 -19.18 -8.96 -6.01
C ILE A 26 -19.60 -7.73 -5.20
N GLN A 27 -20.67 -7.06 -5.61
CA GLN A 27 -21.24 -5.89 -4.93
C GLN A 27 -21.66 -6.21 -3.50
N VAL A 28 -22.37 -7.33 -3.29
CA VAL A 28 -22.78 -7.76 -1.95
C VAL A 28 -21.54 -8.12 -1.13
N GLY A 29 -20.55 -8.79 -1.73
CA GLY A 29 -19.27 -9.07 -1.07
C GLY A 29 -18.53 -7.80 -0.60
N ILE A 30 -18.46 -6.77 -1.46
CA ILE A 30 -17.87 -5.46 -1.12
C ILE A 30 -18.58 -4.83 0.07
N ILE A 31 -19.91 -4.83 0.08
CA ILE A 31 -20.72 -4.26 1.17
C ILE A 31 -20.44 -5.01 2.48
N VAL A 32 -20.41 -6.34 2.44
CA VAL A 32 -20.11 -7.18 3.61
C VAL A 32 -18.72 -6.84 4.17
N VAL A 33 -17.69 -6.79 3.32
CA VAL A 33 -16.32 -6.46 3.73
C VAL A 33 -16.26 -5.07 4.37
N ALA A 34 -16.86 -4.05 3.72
CA ALA A 34 -16.86 -2.69 4.24
C ALA A 34 -17.58 -2.56 5.60
N ILE A 35 -18.72 -3.24 5.78
CA ILE A 35 -19.45 -3.24 7.06
C ILE A 35 -18.63 -3.91 8.17
N VAL A 36 -18.02 -5.06 7.89
CA VAL A 36 -17.20 -5.76 8.88
C VAL A 36 -15.97 -4.92 9.26
N THR A 37 -15.28 -4.33 8.27
CA THR A 37 -14.18 -3.38 8.52
C THR A 37 -14.65 -2.20 9.36
N LEU A 38 -15.81 -1.63 9.07
CA LEU A 38 -16.36 -0.50 9.83
C LEU A 38 -16.61 -0.87 11.29
N ILE A 39 -17.27 -2.00 11.54
CA ILE A 39 -17.55 -2.53 12.88
C ILE A 39 -16.23 -2.60 13.66
N ILE A 40 -15.22 -3.27 13.12
CA ILE A 40 -13.93 -3.45 13.80
C ILE A 40 -13.24 -2.10 14.02
N ALA A 41 -13.24 -1.22 13.01
CA ALA A 41 -12.62 0.11 13.10
C ALA A 41 -13.30 1.01 14.17
N VAL A 42 -14.60 0.85 14.41
CA VAL A 42 -15.36 1.61 15.41
C VAL A 42 -15.17 1.06 16.84
N PHE A 43 -15.21 -0.27 17.04
CA PHE A 43 -15.10 -0.89 18.37
C PHE A 43 -13.69 -0.84 18.98
N GLY A 44 -12.69 -0.42 18.20
CA GLY A 44 -11.47 0.20 18.70
C GLY A 44 -10.21 -0.67 18.74
N MET A 45 -9.06 -0.02 18.56
CA MET A 45 -7.74 -0.64 18.35
C MET A 45 -7.25 -1.57 19.47
N ARG A 46 -7.78 -1.51 20.70
CA ARG A 46 -7.32 -2.40 21.79
C ARG A 46 -7.71 -3.86 21.53
N ILE A 47 -8.93 -4.10 21.07
CA ILE A 47 -9.41 -5.44 20.74
C ILE A 47 -8.71 -5.89 19.45
N PHE A 48 -8.63 -4.98 18.48
CA PHE A 48 -7.97 -5.25 17.21
C PHE A 48 -6.48 -5.60 17.35
N HIS A 49 -5.70 -4.89 18.19
CA HIS A 49 -4.29 -5.24 18.42
C HIS A 49 -4.12 -6.64 19.00
N LYS A 50 -4.99 -7.05 19.94
CA LYS A 50 -4.95 -8.42 20.48
C LYS A 50 -5.30 -9.44 19.41
N TYR A 51 -6.26 -9.14 18.55
CA TYR A 51 -6.61 -10.00 17.42
C TYR A 51 -5.46 -10.11 16.41
N GLU A 52 -4.90 -8.98 15.97
CA GLU A 52 -3.77 -8.89 15.03
C GLU A 52 -2.55 -9.71 15.48
N GLN A 53 -2.28 -9.74 16.78
CA GLN A 53 -1.17 -10.52 17.34
C GLN A 53 -1.26 -12.03 17.00
N TYR A 54 -2.47 -12.54 16.75
CA TYR A 54 -2.71 -13.95 16.41
C TYR A 54 -3.29 -14.16 15.01
N ALA A 55 -3.91 -13.14 14.41
CA ALA A 55 -4.60 -13.20 13.13
C ALA A 55 -3.68 -13.61 11.97
N TRP A 56 -2.39 -13.27 12.04
CA TRP A 56 -1.41 -13.65 11.03
C TRP A 56 -1.16 -15.17 10.97
N ILE A 57 -1.37 -15.91 12.06
CA ILE A 57 -1.07 -17.36 12.11
C ILE A 57 -2.00 -18.14 11.14
N PRO A 58 -3.34 -18.02 11.23
CA PRO A 58 -4.23 -18.61 10.24
C PRO A 58 -3.92 -18.18 8.80
N GLN A 59 -3.57 -16.90 8.58
CA GLN A 59 -3.24 -16.39 7.25
C GLN A 59 -2.02 -17.10 6.65
N VAL A 60 -0.94 -17.22 7.41
CA VAL A 60 0.27 -17.93 6.96
C VAL A 60 -0.01 -19.40 6.68
N ILE A 61 -0.83 -20.06 7.51
CA ILE A 61 -1.22 -21.46 7.28
C ILE A 61 -1.97 -21.60 5.96
N VAL A 62 -2.98 -20.77 5.69
CA VAL A 62 -3.73 -20.88 4.43
C VAL A 62 -2.91 -20.49 3.21
N LEU A 63 -1.97 -19.54 3.33
CA LEU A 63 -1.01 -19.23 2.28
C LEU A 63 -0.05 -20.41 2.02
N ALA A 64 0.38 -21.13 3.04
CA ALA A 64 1.18 -22.35 2.86
C ALA A 64 0.37 -23.47 2.16
N VAL A 65 -0.92 -23.61 2.50
CA VAL A 65 -1.85 -24.51 1.80
C VAL A 65 -2.02 -24.09 0.33
N LEU A 66 -2.09 -22.78 0.05
CA LEU A 66 -2.15 -22.24 -1.31
C LEU A 66 -0.89 -22.60 -2.09
N ILE A 67 0.29 -22.44 -1.49
CA ILE A 67 1.55 -22.87 -2.11
C ILE A 67 1.55 -24.36 -2.40
N GLY A 68 1.07 -25.19 -1.47
CA GLY A 68 1.01 -26.65 -1.66
C GLY A 68 0.08 -27.09 -2.80
N THR A 69 -1.03 -26.37 -3.01
CA THR A 69 -2.01 -26.68 -4.06
C THR A 69 -1.65 -26.09 -5.42
N ALA A 70 -1.17 -24.84 -5.43
CA ALA A 70 -0.82 -24.10 -6.63
C ALA A 70 0.59 -24.43 -7.14
N GLY A 71 1.50 -24.87 -6.25
CA GLY A 71 2.91 -25.12 -6.53
C GLY A 71 3.19 -26.03 -7.73
N PRO A 72 2.47 -27.14 -7.95
CA PRO A 72 2.64 -27.99 -9.14
C PRO A 72 2.38 -27.26 -10.47
N TYR A 73 1.62 -26.16 -10.46
CA TYR A 73 1.32 -25.35 -11.64
C TYR A 73 2.29 -24.18 -11.81
N PHE A 74 3.20 -23.95 -10.86
CA PHE A 74 4.17 -22.87 -10.96
C PHE A 74 5.26 -23.26 -11.95
N ASP A 75 5.47 -22.40 -12.95
CA ASP A 75 6.55 -22.57 -13.91
C ASP A 75 7.68 -21.58 -13.62
N ALA A 76 8.78 -22.08 -13.07
CA ALA A 76 9.99 -21.30 -12.81
C ALA A 76 10.89 -21.17 -14.06
N ALA A 77 10.65 -21.97 -15.09
CA ALA A 77 11.37 -21.93 -16.36
C ALA A 77 10.65 -21.06 -17.41
N ALA A 78 9.51 -20.46 -17.05
CA ALA A 78 8.75 -19.57 -17.93
C ALA A 78 9.64 -18.48 -18.53
N GLU A 79 9.74 -18.49 -19.86
CA GLU A 79 10.56 -17.51 -20.58
C GLU A 79 9.87 -16.14 -20.67
N PRO A 80 10.64 -15.03 -20.64
CA PRO A 80 10.07 -13.72 -20.84
C PRO A 80 9.41 -13.60 -22.22
N THR A 81 8.20 -13.05 -22.25
CA THR A 81 7.46 -12.79 -23.50
C THR A 81 8.06 -11.67 -24.35
N VAL A 82 8.97 -10.87 -23.78
CA VAL A 82 9.61 -9.71 -24.42
C VAL A 82 11.13 -9.78 -24.28
N THR A 83 11.84 -9.22 -25.27
CA THR A 83 13.31 -9.21 -25.32
C THR A 83 13.86 -7.79 -25.40
N GLY A 84 15.18 -7.63 -25.17
CA GLY A 84 15.88 -6.35 -25.38
C GLY A 84 15.56 -5.28 -24.34
N SER A 85 15.45 -4.02 -24.77
CA SER A 85 15.23 -2.86 -23.89
C SER A 85 13.88 -2.91 -23.16
N THR A 86 12.84 -3.43 -23.79
CA THR A 86 11.50 -3.61 -23.18
C THR A 86 11.55 -4.58 -21.99
N LEU A 87 12.37 -5.63 -22.07
CA LEU A 87 12.57 -6.54 -20.94
C LEU A 87 13.23 -5.85 -19.75
N ALA A 88 14.25 -5.02 -20.00
CA ALA A 88 14.91 -4.24 -18.96
C ALA A 88 13.94 -3.22 -18.33
N ALA A 89 13.13 -2.55 -19.15
CA ALA A 89 12.10 -1.61 -18.72
C ALA A 89 11.04 -2.27 -17.81
N ASN A 90 10.54 -3.44 -18.21
CA ASN A 90 9.57 -4.20 -17.41
C ASN A 90 10.16 -4.65 -16.07
N ARG A 91 11.42 -5.12 -16.05
CA ARG A 91 12.12 -5.51 -14.82
C ARG A 91 12.28 -4.32 -13.86
N LEU A 92 12.68 -3.16 -14.38
CA LEU A 92 12.83 -1.95 -13.57
C LEU A 92 11.48 -1.45 -13.03
N SER A 93 10.44 -1.50 -13.85
CA SER A 93 9.08 -1.12 -13.44
C SER A 93 8.58 -2.06 -12.34
N PHE A 94 8.75 -3.37 -12.51
CA PHE A 94 8.40 -4.35 -11.48
C PHE A 94 9.20 -4.17 -10.19
N PHE A 95 10.51 -3.92 -10.28
CA PHE A 95 11.34 -3.59 -9.11
C PHE A 95 10.85 -2.34 -8.39
N THR A 96 10.47 -1.31 -9.14
CA THR A 96 9.92 -0.06 -8.61
C THR A 96 8.61 -0.30 -7.86
N LEU A 97 7.68 -1.07 -8.45
CA LEU A 97 6.43 -1.52 -7.82
C LEU A 97 6.71 -2.23 -6.48
N CYS A 98 7.61 -3.23 -6.50
CA CYS A 98 7.97 -3.99 -5.30
C CYS A 98 8.60 -3.12 -4.22
N PHE A 99 9.33 -2.08 -4.60
CA PHE A 99 10.02 -1.18 -3.68
C PHE A 99 9.08 -0.16 -3.02
N TYR A 100 8.21 0.51 -3.76
CA TYR A 100 7.41 1.59 -3.16
C TYR A 100 6.18 1.09 -2.39
N VAL A 101 5.60 -0.07 -2.73
CA VAL A 101 4.36 -0.55 -2.08
C VAL A 101 4.55 -0.77 -0.57
N PRO A 102 5.62 -1.43 -0.09
CA PRO A 102 5.88 -1.51 1.35
C PRO A 102 6.20 -0.14 1.96
N ASN A 103 6.93 0.69 1.23
CA ASN A 103 7.37 2.01 1.71
C ASN A 103 6.22 3.03 1.79
N SER A 104 5.10 2.83 1.09
CA SER A 104 3.93 3.71 1.16
C SER A 104 3.34 3.78 2.58
N TRP A 105 3.56 2.73 3.38
CA TRP A 105 3.14 2.65 4.79
C TRP A 105 3.98 3.52 5.72
N ALA A 106 5.13 4.03 5.27
CA ALA A 106 5.96 4.94 6.07
C ALA A 106 5.18 6.17 6.54
N ALA A 107 4.23 6.66 5.74
CA ALA A 107 3.38 7.82 6.08
C ALA A 107 2.43 7.55 7.27
N ALA A 108 2.09 6.28 7.54
CA ALA A 108 1.24 5.88 8.67
C ALA A 108 2.04 5.26 9.82
N ALA A 109 3.36 5.08 9.67
CA ALA A 109 4.16 4.33 10.63
C ALA A 109 4.18 4.96 12.03
N SER A 110 4.14 6.31 12.11
CA SER A 110 4.08 7.04 13.39
C SER A 110 2.86 6.69 14.22
N ASP A 111 1.74 6.37 13.58
CA ASP A 111 0.46 6.08 14.24
C ASP A 111 0.53 4.78 15.05
N PHE A 112 1.46 3.88 14.68
CA PHE A 112 1.67 2.60 15.34
C PHE A 112 2.87 2.64 16.29
N TYR A 113 3.95 3.32 15.91
CA TYR A 113 5.14 3.41 16.77
C TYR A 113 4.92 4.19 18.07
N VAL A 114 3.91 5.07 18.13
CA VAL A 114 3.55 5.79 19.36
C VAL A 114 3.15 4.87 20.52
N TYR A 115 2.76 3.62 20.23
CA TYR A 115 2.40 2.64 21.26
C TYR A 115 3.60 1.91 21.87
N TYR A 116 4.80 2.05 21.30
CA TYR A 116 6.01 1.44 21.84
C TYR A 116 6.56 2.26 23.02
N PRO A 117 7.15 1.62 24.04
CA PRO A 117 7.83 2.33 25.12
C PRO A 117 8.96 3.24 24.59
N GLU A 118 9.11 4.43 25.15
CA GLU A 118 10.11 5.43 24.75
C GLU A 118 11.55 4.91 24.76
N ARG A 119 11.84 3.93 25.65
CA ARG A 119 13.18 3.32 25.80
C ARG A 119 13.48 2.23 24.78
N THR A 120 12.58 1.97 23.83
CA THR A 120 12.79 0.92 22.83
C THR A 120 13.93 1.30 21.89
N SER A 121 14.87 0.37 21.67
CA SER A 121 16.02 0.61 20.78
C SER A 121 15.59 0.88 19.34
N ARG A 122 16.09 1.98 18.76
CA ARG A 122 15.83 2.38 17.37
C ARG A 122 16.26 1.31 16.36
N LEU A 123 17.41 0.68 16.59
CA LEU A 123 17.91 -0.38 15.72
C LEU A 123 17.02 -1.62 15.79
N LYS A 124 16.51 -1.95 16.97
CA LYS A 124 15.58 -3.07 17.13
C LYS A 124 14.27 -2.83 16.38
N ILE A 125 13.70 -1.63 16.49
CA ILE A 125 12.51 -1.24 15.73
C ILE A 125 12.78 -1.32 14.23
N PHE A 126 13.88 -0.73 13.76
CA PHE A 126 14.26 -0.76 12.36
C PHE A 126 14.42 -2.19 11.83
N LEU A 127 15.17 -3.04 12.52
CA LEU A 127 15.41 -4.42 12.09
C LEU A 127 14.12 -5.24 12.09
N LEU A 128 13.28 -5.14 13.12
CA LEU A 128 12.00 -5.86 13.17
C LEU A 128 11.07 -5.44 12.03
N THR A 129 10.97 -4.16 11.75
CA THR A 129 10.12 -3.66 10.66
C THR A 129 10.69 -4.02 9.30
N ALA A 130 11.99 -3.83 9.09
CA ALA A 130 12.63 -4.15 7.82
C ALA A 130 12.54 -5.64 7.50
N THR A 131 12.85 -6.53 8.43
CA THR A 131 12.76 -7.98 8.20
C THR A 131 11.32 -8.44 8.10
N GLY A 132 10.41 -7.93 8.93
CA GLY A 132 8.99 -8.26 8.88
C GLY A 132 8.33 -7.89 7.56
N LEU A 133 8.53 -6.65 7.10
CA LEU A 133 8.01 -6.20 5.80
C LEU A 133 8.67 -6.96 4.64
N THR A 134 10.00 -7.10 4.66
CA THR A 134 10.72 -7.81 3.60
C THR A 134 10.24 -9.26 3.49
N LEU A 135 10.16 -9.98 4.60
CA LEU A 135 9.74 -11.39 4.59
C LEU A 135 8.30 -11.55 4.10
N SER A 136 7.37 -10.76 4.65
CA SER A 136 5.94 -10.85 4.31
C SER A 136 5.66 -10.47 2.85
N PHE A 137 6.25 -9.37 2.36
CA PHE A 137 6.03 -8.94 0.98
C PHE A 137 6.70 -9.89 -0.02
N ASN A 138 7.92 -10.38 0.23
CA ASN A 138 8.56 -11.35 -0.66
C ASN A 138 7.74 -12.64 -0.75
N LEU A 139 7.22 -13.14 0.38
CA LEU A 139 6.36 -14.33 0.37
C LEU A 139 5.14 -14.14 -0.54
N VAL A 140 4.40 -13.04 -0.37
CA VAL A 140 3.20 -12.78 -1.17
C VAL A 140 3.53 -12.52 -2.64
N TYR A 141 4.61 -11.80 -2.94
CA TYR A 141 5.04 -11.58 -4.32
C TYR A 141 5.45 -12.87 -5.02
N LEU A 142 6.15 -13.78 -4.34
CA LEU A 142 6.51 -15.07 -4.92
C LEU A 142 5.28 -15.93 -5.22
N ILE A 143 4.28 -15.93 -4.32
CA ILE A 143 3.00 -16.60 -4.57
C ILE A 143 2.30 -16.00 -5.79
N ALA A 144 2.24 -14.66 -5.88
CA ALA A 144 1.60 -13.98 -7.01
C ALA A 144 2.32 -14.26 -8.34
N ILE A 145 3.66 -14.28 -8.34
CA ILE A 145 4.47 -14.65 -9.52
C ILE A 145 4.17 -16.09 -9.93
N GLY A 146 4.14 -17.03 -8.98
CA GLY A 146 3.82 -18.43 -9.27
C GLY A 146 2.41 -18.62 -9.85
N LEU A 147 1.41 -17.92 -9.29
CA LEU A 147 0.05 -17.92 -9.84
C LEU A 147 0.03 -17.34 -11.26
N ALA A 148 0.78 -16.27 -11.50
CA ALA A 148 0.86 -15.64 -12.82
C ALA A 148 1.52 -16.55 -13.87
N THR A 149 2.57 -17.31 -13.52
CA THR A 149 3.18 -18.26 -14.46
C THR A 149 2.24 -19.45 -14.73
N GLY A 150 1.50 -19.91 -13.73
CA GLY A 150 0.50 -20.98 -13.88
C GLY A 150 -0.68 -20.64 -14.81
N LEU A 151 -0.97 -19.36 -15.05
CA LEU A 151 -1.99 -18.93 -16.01
C LEU A 151 -1.69 -19.41 -17.44
N THR A 152 -0.41 -19.51 -17.81
CA THR A 152 -0.02 -19.87 -19.18
C THR A 152 -0.43 -21.29 -19.57
N ASN A 153 -0.47 -22.19 -18.58
CA ASN A 153 -0.68 -23.63 -18.80
C ASN A 153 -2.04 -24.12 -18.29
N ASN A 154 -2.79 -23.30 -17.56
CA ASN A 154 -4.07 -23.68 -16.97
C ASN A 154 -5.21 -22.77 -17.46
N LYS A 155 -6.09 -23.34 -18.30
CA LYS A 155 -7.24 -22.63 -18.86
C LYS A 155 -8.23 -22.22 -17.77
N ASP A 156 -8.47 -23.06 -16.77
CA ASP A 156 -9.41 -22.76 -15.67
C ASP A 156 -8.94 -21.55 -14.87
N TRP A 157 -7.62 -21.42 -14.66
CA TRP A 157 -7.05 -20.26 -13.99
C TRP A 157 -7.10 -19.00 -14.86
N THR A 158 -6.92 -19.14 -16.18
CA THR A 158 -7.10 -18.03 -17.12
C THR A 158 -8.54 -17.52 -17.13
N ASP A 159 -9.51 -18.43 -17.19
CA ASP A 159 -10.93 -18.11 -17.19
C ASP A 159 -11.35 -17.49 -15.83
N ALA A 160 -10.82 -18.00 -14.71
CA ALA A 160 -11.03 -17.42 -13.39
C ALA A 160 -10.42 -16.01 -13.26
N ASN A 161 -9.20 -15.81 -13.74
CA ASN A 161 -8.54 -14.50 -13.71
C ASN A 161 -9.24 -13.47 -14.60
N ALA A 162 -9.87 -13.90 -15.70
CA ALA A 162 -10.69 -13.03 -16.55
C ALA A 162 -11.95 -12.53 -15.81
N VAL A 163 -12.49 -13.31 -14.86
CA VAL A 163 -13.57 -12.84 -13.97
C VAL A 163 -13.01 -11.87 -12.93
N SER A 164 -11.99 -12.29 -12.16
CA SER A 164 -11.28 -11.43 -11.22
C SER A 164 -10.04 -12.09 -10.62
N THR A 165 -9.11 -11.27 -10.12
CA THR A 165 -7.96 -11.76 -9.35
C THR A 165 -8.38 -12.51 -8.08
N GLY A 166 -9.48 -12.10 -7.42
CA GLY A 166 -10.04 -12.85 -6.30
C GLY A 166 -10.53 -14.25 -6.69
N ALA A 167 -11.14 -14.39 -7.87
CA ALA A 167 -11.58 -15.69 -8.40
C ALA A 167 -10.39 -16.60 -8.72
N LEU A 168 -9.26 -16.06 -9.21
CA LEU A 168 -8.03 -16.83 -9.41
C LEU A 168 -7.52 -17.45 -8.10
N ILE A 169 -7.54 -16.70 -6.98
CA ILE A 169 -7.13 -17.22 -5.67
C ILE A 169 -8.03 -18.39 -5.24
N VAL A 170 -9.34 -18.27 -5.46
CA VAL A 170 -10.29 -19.35 -5.14
C VAL A 170 -10.06 -20.58 -6.04
N ALA A 171 -9.81 -20.37 -7.33
CA ALA A 171 -9.52 -21.44 -8.28
C ALA A 171 -8.23 -22.19 -7.94
N ALA A 172 -7.22 -21.50 -7.41
CA ALA A 172 -5.98 -22.13 -6.95
C ALA A 172 -6.21 -23.08 -5.75
N TYR A 173 -7.26 -22.85 -4.95
CA TYR A 173 -7.67 -23.75 -3.87
C TYR A 173 -8.65 -24.86 -4.29
N ASP A 174 -9.15 -24.84 -5.53
CA ASP A 174 -10.19 -25.76 -5.99
C ASP A 174 -9.86 -27.26 -5.83
N PRO A 175 -8.59 -27.71 -5.94
CA PRO A 175 -8.22 -29.11 -5.67
C PRO A 175 -8.58 -29.61 -4.26
N LEU A 176 -8.78 -28.70 -3.29
CA LEU A 176 -9.18 -29.02 -1.91
C LEU A 176 -10.70 -28.93 -1.69
N HIS A 177 -11.47 -28.64 -2.74
CA HIS A 177 -12.92 -28.52 -2.72
C HIS A 177 -13.44 -27.69 -1.52
N GLY A 178 -14.22 -28.30 -0.62
CA GLY A 178 -14.82 -27.61 0.53
C GLY A 178 -13.80 -26.98 1.48
N PHE A 179 -12.64 -27.63 1.68
CA PHE A 179 -11.58 -27.07 2.52
C PHE A 179 -10.92 -25.86 1.84
N GLY A 180 -10.75 -25.91 0.51
CA GLY A 180 -10.24 -24.78 -0.28
C GLY A 180 -11.12 -23.52 -0.19
N ARG A 181 -12.44 -23.72 -0.19
CA ARG A 181 -13.40 -22.63 0.05
C ARG A 181 -13.26 -22.03 1.45
N PHE A 182 -13.06 -22.86 2.46
CA PHE A 182 -12.77 -22.38 3.82
C PHE A 182 -11.46 -21.57 3.87
N CYS A 183 -10.38 -22.05 3.26
CA CYS A 183 -9.12 -21.29 3.16
C CYS A 183 -9.29 -19.93 2.47
N SER A 184 -10.08 -19.88 1.41
CA SER A 184 -10.40 -18.64 0.70
C SER A 184 -11.14 -17.62 1.57
N VAL A 185 -12.07 -18.07 2.42
CA VAL A 185 -12.74 -17.20 3.40
C VAL A 185 -11.74 -16.67 4.41
N VAL A 186 -10.80 -17.49 4.88
CA VAL A 186 -9.73 -17.03 5.79
C VAL A 186 -8.87 -15.95 5.12
N ILE A 187 -8.49 -16.11 3.84
CA ILE A 187 -7.80 -15.04 3.09
C ILE A 187 -8.63 -13.76 3.06
N ALA A 188 -9.94 -13.85 2.77
CA ALA A 188 -10.81 -12.67 2.75
C ALA A 188 -10.87 -11.96 4.12
N LEU A 189 -10.81 -12.71 5.23
CA LEU A 189 -10.69 -12.13 6.57
C LEU A 189 -9.35 -11.39 6.79
N GLY A 190 -8.27 -11.86 6.17
CA GLY A 190 -6.97 -11.16 6.20
C GLY A 190 -7.02 -9.80 5.51
N VAL A 191 -7.79 -9.70 4.43
CA VAL A 191 -8.02 -8.43 3.71
C VAL A 191 -8.80 -7.43 4.59
N ILE A 192 -9.82 -7.91 5.31
CA ILE A 192 -10.55 -7.10 6.31
C ILE A 192 -9.61 -6.62 7.44
N ALA A 193 -8.71 -7.51 7.88
CA ALA A 193 -7.72 -7.21 8.89
C ALA A 193 -6.79 -6.07 8.42
N ASN A 194 -6.28 -6.11 7.18
CA ASN A 194 -5.45 -5.04 6.59
C ASN A 194 -6.19 -3.70 6.40
N SER A 195 -7.50 -3.74 6.14
CA SER A 195 -8.33 -2.55 5.95
C SER A 195 -8.58 -1.75 7.23
N THR A 196 -8.61 -2.42 8.38
CA THR A 196 -8.87 -1.80 9.68
C THR A 196 -7.80 -0.78 10.10
N PRO A 197 -6.48 -1.09 10.11
CA PRO A 197 -5.44 -0.13 10.43
C PRO A 197 -5.36 0.99 9.38
N SER A 198 -5.73 0.71 8.13
CA SER A 198 -5.81 1.72 7.08
C SER A 198 -6.87 2.80 7.40
N ILE A 199 -8.10 2.40 7.75
CA ILE A 199 -9.14 3.35 8.16
C ILE A 199 -8.76 4.07 9.45
N TYR A 200 -8.10 3.36 10.37
CA TYR A 200 -7.62 3.94 11.63
C TYR A 200 -6.65 5.12 11.39
N SER A 201 -5.58 4.89 10.62
CA SER A 201 -4.60 5.92 10.28
C SER A 201 -5.23 7.05 9.45
N ALA A 202 -6.16 6.73 8.55
CA ALA A 202 -6.90 7.75 7.81
C ALA A 202 -7.72 8.66 8.74
N ALA A 203 -8.39 8.09 9.74
CA ALA A 203 -9.17 8.85 10.71
C ALA A 203 -8.29 9.74 11.59
N LEU A 204 -7.11 9.25 12.01
CA LEU A 204 -6.11 10.08 12.69
C LEU A 204 -5.61 11.22 11.79
N GLY A 205 -5.35 10.94 10.52
CA GLY A 205 -5.02 11.96 9.53
C GLY A 205 -6.04 13.09 9.49
N CYS A 206 -7.34 12.78 9.46
CA CYS A 206 -8.41 13.79 9.54
C CYS A 206 -8.37 14.61 10.84
N GLN A 207 -8.03 14.00 11.97
CA GLN A 207 -7.92 14.70 13.26
C GLN A 207 -6.71 15.64 13.33
N VAL A 208 -5.62 15.32 12.62
CA VAL A 208 -4.38 16.14 12.59
C VAL A 208 -4.53 17.38 11.69
N LEU A 209 -5.50 17.42 10.77
CA LEU A 209 -5.73 18.57 9.87
C LEU A 209 -6.17 19.87 10.57
N GLY A 210 -6.42 19.86 11.88
CA GLY A 210 -6.57 21.07 12.68
C GLY A 210 -7.67 20.98 13.72
N ARG A 211 -8.00 22.14 14.31
CA ARG A 211 -8.95 22.25 15.44
C ARG A 211 -10.31 21.63 15.15
N TYR A 212 -10.85 21.82 13.95
CA TYR A 212 -12.15 21.26 13.55
C TYR A 212 -12.09 19.74 13.32
N GLY A 213 -11.00 19.22 12.77
CA GLY A 213 -10.79 17.78 12.59
C GLY A 213 -10.70 17.04 13.93
N LYS A 214 -10.00 17.64 14.89
CA LYS A 214 -9.86 17.13 16.27
C LYS A 214 -11.16 17.15 17.08
N ALA A 215 -12.09 18.05 16.77
CA ALA A 215 -13.37 18.17 17.46
C ALA A 215 -14.32 17.00 17.18
N VAL A 216 -14.20 16.37 16.01
CA VAL A 216 -15.04 15.23 15.62
C VAL A 216 -14.44 13.94 16.20
N PRO A 217 -15.25 13.11 16.89
CA PRO A 217 -14.77 11.87 17.47
C PRO A 217 -14.36 10.89 16.38
N ARG A 218 -13.31 10.11 16.66
CA ARG A 218 -12.66 9.22 15.67
C ARG A 218 -13.61 8.24 15.01
N TRP A 219 -14.56 7.68 15.75
CA TRP A 219 -15.53 6.71 15.22
C TRP A 219 -16.36 7.31 14.07
N SER A 220 -16.71 8.61 14.15
CA SER A 220 -17.44 9.29 13.07
C SER A 220 -16.58 9.45 11.83
N TRP A 221 -15.29 9.77 11.98
CA TRP A 221 -14.34 9.78 10.87
C TRP A 221 -14.20 8.39 10.24
N SER A 222 -14.10 7.33 11.04
CA SER A 222 -14.06 5.96 10.54
C SER A 222 -15.30 5.61 9.71
N CYS A 223 -16.50 6.02 10.14
CA CYS A 223 -17.74 5.84 9.37
C CYS A 223 -17.68 6.55 8.01
N VAL A 224 -17.31 7.85 8.00
CA VAL A 224 -17.24 8.64 6.77
C VAL A 224 -16.20 8.08 5.80
N LEU A 225 -15.01 7.75 6.29
CA LEU A 225 -13.92 7.23 5.46
C LEU A 225 -14.24 5.84 4.91
N THR A 226 -14.89 4.98 5.69
CA THR A 226 -15.33 3.66 5.21
C THR A 226 -16.45 3.80 4.19
N LEU A 227 -17.38 4.74 4.36
CA LEU A 227 -18.42 5.03 3.37
C LEU A 227 -17.80 5.53 2.06
N ILE A 228 -16.81 6.42 2.12
CA ILE A 228 -16.05 6.87 0.94
C ILE A 228 -15.37 5.68 0.27
N ALA A 229 -14.66 4.83 1.02
CA ALA A 229 -14.02 3.63 0.49
C ALA A 229 -15.03 2.67 -0.16
N LEU A 230 -16.21 2.49 0.45
CA LEU A 230 -17.30 1.68 -0.10
C LEU A 230 -17.82 2.23 -1.44
N VAL A 231 -18.12 3.52 -1.50
CA VAL A 231 -18.60 4.17 -2.75
C VAL A 231 -17.55 4.04 -3.85
N LEU A 232 -16.27 4.30 -3.53
CA LEU A 232 -15.17 4.14 -4.47
C LEU A 232 -14.99 2.68 -4.90
N ALA A 233 -15.13 1.72 -3.99
CA ALA A 233 -15.01 0.30 -4.30
C ALA A 233 -16.15 -0.16 -5.22
N MET A 234 -17.37 0.31 -4.95
CA MET A 234 -18.55 0.00 -5.77
C MET A 234 -18.44 0.55 -7.19
N ALA A 235 -17.90 1.76 -7.34
CA ALA A 235 -17.67 2.38 -8.65
C ALA A 235 -16.45 1.79 -9.37
N GLY A 236 -15.39 1.44 -8.63
CA GLY A 236 -14.11 0.97 -9.16
C GLY A 236 -14.04 -0.54 -9.45
N ARG A 237 -15.06 -1.31 -9.07
CA ARG A 237 -15.05 -2.79 -9.13
C ARG A 237 -14.72 -3.37 -10.52
N GLU A 238 -15.15 -2.70 -11.59
CA GLU A 238 -14.97 -3.14 -12.99
C GLU A 238 -13.64 -2.67 -13.60
N HIS A 239 -12.96 -1.75 -12.94
CA HIS A 239 -11.68 -1.18 -13.40
C HIS A 239 -10.55 -1.39 -12.38
N LEU A 240 -10.64 -2.47 -11.59
CA LEU A 240 -9.72 -2.74 -10.49
C LEU A 240 -8.25 -2.72 -10.95
N LEU A 241 -7.90 -3.41 -12.04
CA LEU A 241 -6.50 -3.45 -12.52
C LEU A 241 -5.99 -2.07 -12.93
N VAL A 242 -6.83 -1.25 -13.57
CA VAL A 242 -6.50 0.12 -13.97
C VAL A 242 -6.33 1.00 -12.73
N ILE A 243 -7.21 0.87 -11.73
CA ILE A 243 -7.10 1.58 -10.46
C ILE A 243 -5.81 1.17 -9.75
N PHE A 244 -5.53 -0.13 -9.65
CA PHE A 244 -4.31 -0.65 -9.03
C PHE A 244 -3.05 -0.07 -9.67
N GLN A 245 -2.92 -0.18 -10.99
CA GLN A 245 -1.71 0.27 -11.69
C GLN A 245 -1.49 1.77 -11.49
N ASN A 246 -2.50 2.61 -11.72
CA ASN A 246 -2.32 4.06 -11.64
C ASN A 246 -2.28 4.58 -10.20
N PHE A 247 -3.22 4.15 -9.34
CA PHE A 247 -3.34 4.69 -7.99
C PHE A 247 -2.18 4.26 -7.09
N VAL A 248 -1.80 2.98 -7.15
CA VAL A 248 -0.74 2.46 -6.29
C VAL A 248 0.60 3.09 -6.69
N ALA A 249 0.86 3.26 -7.99
CA ALA A 249 2.07 3.93 -8.48
C ALA A 249 2.15 5.40 -8.05
N LEU A 250 1.08 6.16 -8.27
CA LEU A 250 1.02 7.56 -7.84
C LEU A 250 1.20 7.71 -6.32
N MET A 251 0.60 6.81 -5.52
CA MET A 251 0.82 6.74 -4.08
C MET A 251 2.29 6.48 -3.73
N GLY A 252 2.93 5.57 -4.46
CA GLY A 252 4.35 5.28 -4.33
C GLY A 252 5.23 6.50 -4.55
N TYR A 253 4.97 7.23 -5.64
CA TYR A 253 5.79 8.37 -6.02
C TYR A 253 5.84 9.41 -4.92
N TRP A 254 4.69 9.92 -4.47
CA TRP A 254 4.67 11.03 -3.52
C TRP A 254 5.19 10.62 -2.13
N VAL A 255 4.93 9.38 -1.69
CA VAL A 255 5.45 8.92 -0.39
C VAL A 255 6.97 8.83 -0.44
N MET A 256 7.55 8.38 -1.55
CA MET A 256 9.00 8.33 -1.70
C MET A 256 9.63 9.74 -1.71
N LEU A 257 8.98 10.72 -2.35
CA LEU A 257 9.39 12.14 -2.22
C LEU A 257 9.38 12.60 -0.75
N MET A 258 8.31 12.29 -0.03
CA MET A 258 8.16 12.63 1.38
C MET A 258 9.27 11.98 2.23
N ILE A 259 9.56 10.69 2.01
CA ILE A 259 10.62 9.96 2.72
C ILE A 259 11.97 10.64 2.47
N CYS A 260 12.29 10.99 1.22
CA CYS A 260 13.54 11.70 0.90
C CYS A 260 13.63 13.04 1.63
N ILE A 261 12.57 13.86 1.56
CA ILE A 261 12.53 15.20 2.19
C ILE A 261 12.67 15.09 3.72
N VAL A 262 11.87 14.26 4.36
CA VAL A 262 11.91 14.05 5.82
C VAL A 262 13.25 13.45 6.25
N GLY A 263 13.77 12.48 5.49
CA GLY A 263 15.07 11.87 5.73
C GLY A 263 16.21 12.89 5.67
N MET A 264 16.20 13.79 4.69
CA MET A 264 17.18 14.87 4.60
C MET A 264 17.05 15.91 5.72
N GLU A 265 15.83 16.31 6.09
CA GLU A 265 15.61 17.23 7.23
C GLU A 265 16.19 16.63 8.52
N HIS A 266 16.01 15.33 8.73
CA HIS A 266 16.55 14.63 9.89
C HIS A 266 18.08 14.46 9.81
N ALA A 267 18.63 14.06 8.66
CA ALA A 267 20.06 13.75 8.52
C ALA A 267 20.96 14.99 8.45
N LEU A 268 20.51 16.07 7.79
CA LEU A 268 21.32 17.25 7.49
C LEU A 268 21.00 18.46 8.38
N PHE A 269 19.76 18.62 8.84
CA PHE A 269 19.28 19.82 9.52
C PHE A 269 18.82 19.56 10.97
N ARG A 270 17.51 19.53 11.22
CA ARG A 270 16.93 19.51 12.59
C ARG A 270 17.24 18.25 13.38
N GLY A 271 17.36 17.08 12.73
CA GLY A 271 17.60 15.82 13.48
C GLY A 271 18.92 15.80 14.25
N ARG A 272 19.92 16.61 13.84
CA ARG A 272 21.20 16.77 14.57
C ARG A 272 21.09 17.66 15.82
N LYS A 273 20.08 18.53 15.88
CA LYS A 273 19.89 19.49 16.98
C LYS A 273 18.95 18.96 18.08
N GLY A 274 18.24 17.88 17.81
CA GLY A 274 17.20 17.35 18.70
C GLY A 274 15.85 18.05 18.51
N PHE A 275 14.78 17.40 18.97
CA PHE A 275 13.42 17.92 18.93
C PHE A 275 13.00 18.35 20.33
N ASP A 276 12.42 19.54 20.46
CA ASP A 276 11.69 19.95 21.66
C ASP A 276 10.25 19.47 21.56
N TRP A 277 9.96 18.38 22.25
CA TRP A 277 8.63 17.76 22.26
C TRP A 277 7.61 18.59 23.03
N THR A 278 8.02 19.57 23.84
CA THR A 278 7.07 20.43 24.57
C THR A 278 6.42 21.48 23.67
N ALA A 279 7.12 21.87 22.59
CA ALA A 279 6.69 22.86 21.61
C ALA A 279 6.08 22.24 20.33
N TRP A 280 5.63 20.98 20.37
CA TRP A 280 5.19 20.26 19.18
C TRP A 280 3.95 20.87 18.48
N GLU A 281 3.06 21.54 19.23
CA GLU A 281 1.87 22.22 18.70
C GLU A 281 2.11 23.73 18.47
N ASP A 282 3.31 24.24 18.77
CA ASP A 282 3.63 25.65 18.61
C ASP A 282 4.00 25.98 17.15
N LYS A 283 3.10 26.71 16.48
CA LYS A 283 3.28 27.21 15.10
C LYS A 283 4.56 28.02 14.93
N SER A 284 5.05 28.67 15.98
CA SER A 284 6.26 29.50 15.93
C SER A 284 7.56 28.69 15.96
N TYR A 285 7.51 27.49 16.54
CA TYR A 285 8.62 26.54 16.61
C TYR A 285 8.71 25.65 15.36
N LEU A 286 7.56 25.31 14.76
CA LEU A 286 7.49 24.46 13.57
C LEU A 286 8.07 25.18 12.33
N PRO A 287 8.77 24.44 11.45
CA PRO A 287 9.26 25.01 10.20
C PRO A 287 8.08 25.40 9.31
N VAL A 288 8.22 26.50 8.56
CA VAL A 288 7.15 27.01 7.69
C VAL A 288 6.88 26.06 6.52
N GLY A 289 7.91 25.35 6.06
CA GLY A 289 7.79 24.25 5.11
C GLY A 289 7.78 24.66 3.64
N TYR A 290 8.18 25.91 3.31
CA TYR A 290 8.23 26.36 1.92
C TYR A 290 9.26 25.56 1.11
N ALA A 291 10.42 25.28 1.70
CA ALA A 291 11.45 24.47 1.04
C ALA A 291 10.97 23.03 0.78
N ALA A 292 10.27 22.44 1.75
CA ALA A 292 9.69 21.10 1.62
C ALA A 292 8.61 21.07 0.54
N PHE A 293 7.69 22.04 0.54
CA PHE A 293 6.62 22.14 -0.45
C PHE A 293 7.14 22.37 -1.87
N ALA A 294 8.08 23.30 -2.05
CA ALA A 294 8.69 23.56 -3.35
C ALA A 294 9.47 22.33 -3.87
N SER A 295 10.21 21.66 -3.00
CA SER A 295 10.92 20.42 -3.37
C SER A 295 9.98 19.28 -3.69
N PHE A 296 8.84 19.19 -3.01
CA PHE A 296 7.80 18.22 -3.29
C PHE A 296 7.17 18.45 -4.67
N ILE A 297 6.89 19.71 -5.03
CA ILE A 297 6.39 20.05 -6.38
C ILE A 297 7.45 19.71 -7.45
N LEU A 298 8.72 20.06 -7.23
CA LEU A 298 9.80 19.73 -8.17
C LEU A 298 10.00 18.22 -8.29
N GLY A 299 9.85 17.48 -7.20
CA GLY A 299 9.81 16.02 -7.21
C GLY A 299 8.65 15.48 -8.06
N TRP A 300 7.46 16.07 -7.98
CA TRP A 300 6.33 15.72 -8.84
C TRP A 300 6.60 16.01 -10.32
N VAL A 301 7.29 17.10 -10.65
CA VAL A 301 7.73 17.36 -12.03
C VAL A 301 8.62 16.23 -12.52
N GLY A 302 9.62 15.82 -11.72
CA GLY A 302 10.46 14.65 -12.04
C GLY A 302 9.66 13.36 -12.20
N ALA A 303 8.68 13.13 -11.32
CA ALA A 303 7.81 11.96 -11.40
C ALA A 303 6.94 11.94 -12.65
N ILE A 304 6.34 13.08 -13.02
CA ILE A 304 5.54 13.22 -14.25
C ILE A 304 6.40 12.95 -15.48
N LEU A 305 7.62 13.50 -15.54
CA LEU A 305 8.49 13.27 -16.69
C LEU A 305 8.89 11.79 -16.88
N GLY A 306 8.94 11.03 -15.78
CA GLY A 306 9.39 9.64 -15.74
C GLY A 306 8.33 8.56 -15.63
N MET A 307 7.06 8.91 -15.36
CA MET A 307 6.04 7.90 -15.08
C MET A 307 5.59 7.16 -16.34
N SER A 308 5.32 5.86 -16.20
CA SER A 308 4.73 5.02 -17.24
C SER A 308 3.40 4.47 -16.73
N GLN A 309 2.33 5.24 -16.89
CA GLN A 309 1.01 4.92 -16.36
C GLN A 309 -0.04 4.87 -17.48
N VAL A 310 -1.17 4.20 -17.23
CA VAL A 310 -2.22 4.02 -18.25
C VAL A 310 -2.78 5.36 -18.73
N TRP A 311 -2.86 6.35 -17.83
CA TRP A 311 -3.40 7.68 -18.16
C TRP A 311 -2.36 8.64 -18.71
N TYR A 312 -1.07 8.40 -18.45
CA TYR A 312 -0.01 9.30 -18.86
C TYR A 312 1.33 8.58 -18.92
N ILE A 313 2.03 8.78 -20.03
CA ILE A 313 3.39 8.31 -20.25
C ILE A 313 4.26 9.55 -20.39
N GLY A 314 5.25 9.68 -19.49
CA GLY A 314 6.19 10.77 -19.51
C GLY A 314 7.22 10.63 -20.64
N PRO A 315 7.75 11.74 -21.17
CA PRO A 315 8.69 11.72 -22.30
C PRO A 315 9.98 10.95 -22.01
N ILE A 316 10.44 10.91 -20.74
CA ILE A 316 11.63 10.13 -20.36
C ILE A 316 11.29 8.64 -20.34
N SER A 317 10.08 8.28 -19.91
CA SER A 317 9.62 6.89 -19.95
C SER A 317 9.48 6.39 -21.39
N GLU A 318 8.93 7.20 -22.30
CA GLU A 318 8.83 6.90 -23.72
C GLU A 318 10.20 6.61 -24.35
N ALA A 319 11.20 7.46 -24.05
CA ALA A 319 12.58 7.25 -24.46
C ALA A 319 13.23 6.00 -23.82
N ALA A 320 12.75 5.57 -22.65
CA ALA A 320 13.27 4.43 -21.89
C ALA A 320 12.48 3.13 -22.11
N SER A 321 11.88 2.94 -23.30
CA SER A 321 11.08 1.75 -23.63
C SER A 321 9.92 1.51 -22.65
N LEU A 322 9.25 2.59 -22.23
CA LEU A 322 8.11 2.60 -21.31
C LEU A 322 8.43 2.15 -19.87
N ALA A 323 9.69 2.27 -19.44
CA ALA A 323 10.07 2.01 -18.06
C ALA A 323 9.42 3.04 -17.12
N ASP A 324 8.82 2.58 -16.02
CA ASP A 324 8.37 3.47 -14.97
C ASP A 324 9.56 3.98 -14.14
N LEU A 325 9.94 5.24 -14.40
CA LEU A 325 11.02 5.96 -13.75
C LEU A 325 10.52 7.05 -12.80
N GLY A 326 9.19 7.18 -12.62
CA GLY A 326 8.58 8.31 -11.91
C GLY A 326 9.09 8.45 -10.48
N MET A 327 9.17 7.33 -9.76
CA MET A 327 9.71 7.30 -8.40
C MET A 327 11.17 7.76 -8.36
N TRP A 328 12.03 7.22 -9.22
CA TRP A 328 13.48 7.47 -9.19
C TRP A 328 13.81 8.91 -9.53
N LEU A 329 13.20 9.43 -10.61
CA LEU A 329 13.38 10.81 -11.02
C LEU A 329 12.79 11.79 -10.01
N GLY A 330 11.61 11.50 -9.48
CA GLY A 330 11.03 12.31 -8.43
C GLY A 330 11.92 12.38 -7.19
N CYS A 331 12.41 11.24 -6.70
CA CYS A 331 13.35 11.19 -5.58
C CYS A 331 14.63 11.95 -5.89
N GLY A 332 15.20 11.77 -7.08
CA GLY A 332 16.40 12.49 -7.51
C GLY A 332 16.21 14.01 -7.47
N PHE A 333 15.09 14.50 -8.00
CA PHE A 333 14.76 15.93 -7.98
C PHE A 333 14.60 16.42 -6.54
N ALA A 334 13.81 15.75 -5.71
CA ALA A 334 13.62 16.13 -4.32
C ALA A 334 14.94 16.12 -3.52
N LEU A 335 15.79 15.10 -3.71
CA LEU A 335 17.10 14.97 -3.07
C LEU A 335 18.07 16.11 -3.41
N VAL A 336 18.01 16.61 -4.63
CA VAL A 336 18.86 17.73 -5.07
C VAL A 336 18.29 19.07 -4.62
N THR A 337 16.98 19.28 -4.77
CA THR A 337 16.37 20.59 -4.53
C THR A 337 16.21 20.90 -3.04
N PHE A 338 15.88 19.91 -2.22
CA PHE A 338 15.54 20.15 -0.82
C PHE A 338 16.70 20.71 0.02
N PRO A 339 17.94 20.17 -0.01
CA PRO A 339 19.04 20.73 0.77
C PRO A 339 19.33 22.20 0.41
N ILE A 340 19.25 22.53 -0.88
CA ILE A 340 19.49 23.88 -1.39
C ILE A 340 18.40 24.84 -0.91
N LEU A 341 17.14 24.48 -1.13
CA LEU A 341 16.00 25.31 -0.74
C LEU A 341 15.89 25.46 0.77
N ARG A 342 16.18 24.40 1.53
CA ARG A 342 16.16 24.43 2.99
C ARG A 342 17.26 25.33 3.56
N PHE A 343 18.45 25.32 2.97
CA PHE A 343 19.52 26.23 3.36
C PHE A 343 19.15 27.71 3.10
N ILE A 344 18.47 28.00 1.98
CA ILE A 344 17.96 29.34 1.67
C ILE A 344 16.86 29.73 2.68
N GLU A 345 15.91 28.85 2.97
CA GLU A 345 14.84 29.09 3.94
C GLU A 345 15.40 29.41 5.33
N LEU A 346 16.41 28.67 5.79
CA LEU A 346 17.08 28.93 7.07
C LEU A 346 17.79 30.29 7.09
N LYS A 347 18.31 30.78 5.96
CA LYS A 347 18.95 32.11 5.88
C LYS A 347 17.93 33.25 5.86
N VAL A 348 16.84 33.09 5.10
CA VAL A 348 15.86 34.16 4.85
C VAL A 348 14.83 34.24 5.97
N VAL A 349 14.26 33.09 6.37
CA VAL A 349 13.14 33.00 7.33
C VAL A 349 13.65 32.78 8.76
N LYS A 350 14.92 32.35 8.91
CA LYS A 350 15.55 32.02 10.20
C LYS A 350 14.78 30.96 11.02
N ARG A 351 14.01 30.06 10.36
CA ARG A 351 13.16 29.03 11.00
C ARG A 351 13.18 27.66 10.32
#